data_AF-A0A6M0AMA9-F1
#
_entry.id   AF-A0A6M0AMA9-F1
#
_cell.length_a   1.000
_cell.length_b   1.000
_cell.length_c   1.000
_cell.angle_alpha   90.00
_cell.angle_beta   90.00
_cell.angle_gamma   90.00
#
_symmetry.space_group_name_H-M   'P 1'
#
loop_
_entity.id
_entity.type
_entity.pdbx_description
1 polymer ?
#
loop_
_entity_poly.entity_id
_entity_poly.type
_entity_poly.pdbx_seq_one_letter_code
_entity_poly.pdbx_strand_id
1 'polypeptide(L)'
;MTIAYLVNQYPKVSHSFIRREIAGVEACGIQVKRFSIRSCASQLVDPADQLELQKTRFVLGVGIVGLCFSLLRTALTRPIRLLKTLGLT
;
A
#
# COMPACT_ATOMS: atom_id res chain seq x y z
N MET A 1 7.81 17.87 1.24
CA MET A 1 6.71 17.18 1.95
C MET A 1 6.23 16.01 1.11
N THR A 2 5.89 14.87 1.71
CA THR A 2 5.46 13.66 0.98
C THR A 2 4.14 13.16 1.53
N ILE A 3 3.15 12.97 0.67
CA ILE A 3 1.82 12.48 1.04
C ILE A 3 1.72 11.00 0.69
N ALA A 4 1.18 10.20 1.60
CA ALA A 4 0.96 8.76 1.39
C ALA A 4 -0.54 8.48 1.30
N TYR A 5 -0.98 7.94 0.16
CA TYR A 5 -2.34 7.43 -0.03
C TYR A 5 -2.36 5.94 0.28
N LEU A 6 -3.15 5.53 1.28
CA LEU A 6 -3.36 4.13 1.63
C LEU A 6 -4.79 3.74 1.32
N VAL A 7 -4.97 2.74 0.44
CA VAL A 7 -6.29 2.27 0.02
C VAL A 7 -6.33 0.74 0.10
N ASN A 8 -7.46 0.15 0.50
CA ASN A 8 -7.56 -1.31 0.60
C ASN A 8 -7.27 -2.01 -0.74
N GLN A 9 -7.81 -1.49 -1.83
CA GLN A 9 -7.70 -2.05 -3.18
C GLN A 9 -7.56 -0.93 -4.21
N TYR A 10 -6.43 -0.84 -4.91
CA TYR A 10 -6.14 0.19 -5.89
C TYR A 10 -5.09 -0.30 -6.90
N PRO A 11 -5.20 0.03 -8.19
CA PRO A 11 -6.23 0.85 -8.85
C PRO A 11 -7.51 0.06 -9.16
N LYS A 12 -8.65 0.74 -9.31
CA LYS A 12 -9.93 0.15 -9.73
C LYS A 12 -10.63 1.12 -10.68
N VAL A 13 -11.41 0.61 -11.64
CA VAL A 13 -12.10 1.41 -12.67
C VAL A 13 -13.00 2.50 -12.06
N SER A 14 -13.55 2.26 -10.86
CA SER A 14 -14.36 3.22 -10.09
C SER A 14 -13.54 4.28 -9.33
N HIS A 15 -12.20 4.20 -9.33
CA HIS A 15 -11.31 5.08 -8.56
C HIS A 15 -10.73 6.24 -9.39
N SER A 16 -11.45 6.68 -10.42
CA SER A 16 -11.07 7.85 -11.24
C SER A 16 -10.96 9.14 -10.40
N PHE A 17 -11.71 9.26 -9.31
CA PHE A 17 -11.60 10.36 -8.36
C PHE A 17 -10.23 10.39 -7.67
N ILE A 18 -9.79 9.26 -7.11
CA ILE A 18 -8.48 9.14 -6.42
C ILE A 18 -7.35 9.46 -7.40
N ARG A 19 -7.44 8.96 -8.65
CA ARG A 19 -6.46 9.25 -9.70
C ARG A 19 -6.37 10.75 -10.02
N ARG A 20 -7.52 11.43 -10.17
CA ARG A 20 -7.59 12.88 -10.42
C ARG A 20 -7.06 13.71 -9.25
N GLU A 21 -7.39 13.31 -8.03
CA GLU A 21 -6.91 13.97 -6.82
C GLU A 21 -5.39 13.88 -6.72
N ILE A 22 -4.83 12.67 -6.87
CA ILE A 22 -3.38 12.45 -6.83
C ILE A 22 -2.68 13.27 -7.92
N ALA A 23 -3.21 13.29 -9.15
CA ALA A 23 -2.66 14.09 -10.23
C ALA A 23 -2.66 15.60 -9.89
N GLY A 24 -3.72 16.11 -9.24
CA GLY A 24 -3.78 17.49 -8.77
C GLY A 24 -2.74 17.79 -7.69
N VAL A 25 -2.57 16.88 -6.73
CA VAL A 25 -1.55 17.01 -5.67
C VAL A 25 -0.13 16.96 -6.26
N GLU A 26 0.13 16.09 -7.22
CA GLU A 26 1.41 16.02 -7.93
C GLU A 26 1.66 17.28 -8.77
N ALA A 27 0.63 17.87 -9.38
CA ALA A 27 0.72 19.13 -10.12
C ALA A 27 1.08 20.32 -9.21
N CYS A 28 0.75 20.27 -7.91
CA CYS A 28 1.22 21.22 -6.91
C CYS A 28 2.70 21.00 -6.50
N GLY A 29 3.42 20.06 -7.12
CA GLY A 29 4.81 19.74 -6.82
C GLY A 29 5.00 18.88 -5.56
N ILE A 30 3.92 18.30 -5.02
CA ILE A 30 3.99 17.45 -3.82
C ILE A 30 4.23 16.00 -4.24
N GLN A 31 5.21 15.34 -3.62
CA GLN A 31 5.48 13.93 -3.89
C GLN A 31 4.38 13.05 -3.28
N VAL A 32 3.78 12.18 -4.09
CA VAL A 32 2.73 11.25 -3.66
C VAL A 32 3.21 9.81 -3.72
N LYS A 33 3.09 9.09 -2.59
CA LYS A 33 3.29 7.65 -2.50
C LYS A 33 1.95 6.93 -2.44
N ARG A 34 1.78 5.92 -3.28
CA ARG A 34 0.54 5.14 -3.39
C ARG A 34 0.76 3.77 -2.77
N PHE A 35 -0.08 3.42 -1.81
CA PHE A 35 -0.06 2.14 -1.12
C PHE A 35 -1.42 1.47 -1.26
N SER A 36 -1.40 0.22 -1.72
CA SER A 36 -2.59 -0.62 -1.72
C SER A 36 -2.39 -1.82 -0.82
N ILE A 37 -3.41 -2.17 -0.02
CA ILE A 37 -3.31 -3.32 0.87
C ILE A 37 -3.32 -4.62 0.06
N ARG A 38 -4.26 -4.75 -0.89
CA ARG A 38 -4.45 -5.92 -1.75
C ARG A 38 -4.33 -5.54 -3.22
N SER A 39 -3.80 -6.44 -4.03
CA SER A 39 -3.86 -6.27 -5.49
C SER A 39 -5.30 -6.33 -5.98
N CYS A 40 -5.64 -5.42 -6.90
CA CYS A 40 -6.84 -5.58 -7.73
C CYS A 40 -6.49 -6.51 -8.89
N ALA A 41 -6.97 -7.75 -8.83
CA ALA A 41 -6.83 -8.71 -9.92
C ALA A 41 -7.86 -8.50 -11.07
N SER A 42 -8.84 -7.62 -10.87
CA SER A 42 -9.87 -7.35 -11.88
C SER A 42 -9.29 -6.58 -13.04
N GLN A 43 -9.32 -7.16 -14.24
CA GLN A 43 -8.84 -6.62 -15.53
C GLN A 43 -8.78 -5.09 -15.57
N LEU A 44 -7.61 -4.52 -15.33
CA LEU A 44 -7.34 -3.12 -15.64
C LEU A 44 -7.24 -3.01 -17.17
N VAL A 45 -8.34 -2.60 -17.80
CA VAL A 45 -8.42 -2.45 -19.26
C VAL A 45 -7.82 -1.13 -19.74
N ASP A 46 -7.81 -0.09 -18.89
CA ASP A 46 -7.32 1.25 -19.23
C ASP A 46 -5.78 1.34 -19.08
N PRO A 47 -5.03 1.77 -20.12
CA PRO A 47 -3.58 1.98 -20.02
C PRO A 47 -3.18 2.98 -18.92
N ALA A 48 -4.03 3.96 -18.59
CA ALA A 48 -3.77 4.90 -17.50
C ALA A 48 -3.78 4.20 -16.13
N ASP A 49 -4.67 3.22 -15.95
CA ASP A 49 -4.74 2.46 -14.70
C ASP A 49 -3.54 1.50 -14.59
N GLN A 50 -3.01 0.97 -15.70
CA GLN A 50 -1.80 0.13 -15.70
C GLN A 50 -0.55 0.91 -15.26
N LEU A 51 -0.39 2.15 -15.74
CA LEU A 51 0.69 3.04 -15.30
C LEU A 51 0.59 3.34 -13.80
N GLU A 52 -0.63 3.50 -13.30
CA GLU A 52 -0.88 3.77 -11.89
C GLU A 52 -0.64 2.54 -11.01
N LEU A 53 -0.93 1.34 -11.54
CA LEU A 53 -0.61 0.07 -10.88
C LEU A 53 0.91 -0.10 -10.70
N GLN A 54 1.71 0.27 -11.69
CA GLN A 54 3.18 0.21 -11.58
C GLN A 54 3.74 1.16 -10.50
N LYS A 55 3.08 2.29 -10.26
CA LYS A 55 3.47 3.25 -9.21
C LYS A 55 2.96 2.87 -7.82
N THR A 56 2.02 1.93 -7.73
CA THR A 56 1.38 1.54 -6.48
C THR A 56 2.16 0.43 -5.79
N ARG A 57 2.50 0.65 -4.51
CA ARG A 57 3.13 -0.38 -3.68
C ARG A 57 2.09 -1.23 -2.99
N PHE A 58 2.12 -2.54 -3.22
CA PHE A 58 1.23 -3.49 -2.56
C PHE A 58 1.81 -3.95 -1.23
N VAL A 59 1.10 -3.66 -0.13
CA VAL A 59 1.54 -4.00 1.23
C VAL A 59 1.56 -5.52 1.43
N LEU A 60 0.49 -6.21 1.04
CA LEU A 60 0.44 -7.68 1.09
C LEU A 60 1.12 -8.35 -0.12
N GLY A 61 1.67 -7.56 -1.05
CA GLY A 61 2.39 -8.07 -2.22
C GLY A 61 3.71 -8.79 -1.88
N VAL A 62 4.24 -8.59 -0.67
CA VAL A 62 5.41 -9.34 -0.15
C VAL A 62 5.12 -10.82 0.11
N GLY A 63 3.84 -11.21 0.09
CA GLY A 63 3.39 -12.58 0.31
C GLY A 63 3.51 -13.05 1.77
N ILE A 64 3.02 -14.26 2.03
CA ILE A 64 3.02 -14.83 3.38
C ILE A 64 4.43 -15.04 3.93
N VAL A 65 5.39 -15.39 3.06
CA VAL A 65 6.80 -15.56 3.42
C VAL A 65 7.43 -14.24 3.89
N GLY A 66 7.18 -13.15 3.17
CA GLY A 66 7.68 -11.82 3.57
C GLY A 66 7.07 -11.33 4.89
N LEU A 67 5.78 -11.65 5.12
CA LEU A 67 5.10 -11.34 6.38
C LEU A 67 5.67 -12.16 7.55
N CYS A 68 5.86 -13.48 7.37
CA CYS A 68 6.48 -14.34 8.37
C CYS A 68 7.90 -13.88 8.72
N PHE A 69 8.71 -13.52 7.72
CA PHE A 69 10.05 -13.00 7.97
C PHE A 69 10.02 -11.68 8.75
N SER A 70 9.08 -10.78 8.43
CA SER A 70 8.89 -9.53 9.15
C SER A 70 8.45 -9.76 10.61
N LEU A 71 7.59 -10.75 10.85
CA LEU A 71 7.18 -11.19 12.18
C LEU A 71 8.38 -11.74 12.97
N LEU A 72 9.14 -12.67 12.39
CA LEU A 72 10.34 -13.24 12.99
C LEU A 72 11.39 -12.18 13.33
N ARG A 73 11.64 -11.25 12.40
CA ARG A 73 12.55 -10.13 12.63
C ARG A 73 12.07 -9.23 13.77
N THR A 74 10.77 -8.99 13.88
CA THR A 74 10.20 -8.20 14.98
C THR A 74 10.33 -8.94 16.31
N ALA A 75 10.09 -10.25 16.33
CA ALA A 75 10.29 -11.10 17.50
C ALA A 75 11.75 -11.08 17.99
N LEU A 76 12.72 -11.14 17.07
CA LEU A 76 14.15 -11.12 17.40
C LEU A 76 14.64 -9.74 17.84
N THR A 77 14.17 -8.67 17.20
CA THR A 77 14.68 -7.30 17.47
C THR A 77 13.97 -6.60 18.61
N ARG A 78 12.70 -6.94 18.89
CA ARG A 78 11.87 -6.25 19.90
C ARG A 78 10.93 -7.22 20.64
N PRO A 79 11.48 -8.25 21.32
CA PRO A 79 10.68 -9.32 21.94
C PRO A 79 9.70 -8.79 23.01
N ILE A 80 10.12 -7.84 23.85
CA ILE A 80 9.29 -7.28 24.92
C ILE A 80 8.07 -6.52 24.38
N ARG A 81 8.21 -5.82 23.24
CA ARG A 81 7.07 -5.11 22.62
C ARG A 81 6.07 -6.09 22.00
N LEU A 82 6.56 -7.17 21.42
CA LEU A 82 5.73 -8.23 20.85
C LEU A 82 4.97 -9.00 21.96
N LEU A 83 5.62 -9.29 23.08
CA LEU A 83 4.96 -9.90 24.24
C LEU A 83 3.90 -8.97 24.85
N LYS A 84 4.17 -7.66 24.94
CA LYS A 84 3.17 -6.67 25.39
C LYS A 84 1.93 -6.62 24.50
N THR A 85 2.06 -6.84 23.18
CA THR A 85 0.88 -6.92 22.30
C THR A 85 0.06 -8.20 22.49
N LEU A 86 0.69 -9.29 22.93
CA LEU A 86 -0.01 -10.54 23.27
C LEU A 86 -0.72 -10.45 24.63
N GLY A 87 -0.17 -9.67 25.57
CA GLY A 87 -0.76 -9.42 26.88
C GLY A 87 -1.88 -8.38 26.92
N LEU A 88 -2.34 -7.87 25.77
CA LEU A 88 -3.57 -7.07 25.67
C LEU A 88 -4.80 -8.00 25.64
N THR A 89 -4.95 -8.77 26.71
CA THR A 89 -6.22 -9.32 27.19
C THR A 89 -6.47 -8.72 28.56
#